data_AF-A0A7Y4L959-F1
#
_entry.id   AF-A0A7Y4L959-F1
#
_cell.length_a   1.000
_cell.length_b   1.000
_cell.length_c   1.000
_cell.angle_alpha   90.00
_cell.angle_beta   90.00
_cell.angle_gamma   90.00
#
_symmetry.space_group_name_H-M   'P 1'
#
loop_
_entity.id
_entity.type
_entity.pdbx_description
1 polymer ?
#
loop_
_entity_poly.entity_id
_entity_poly.type
_entity_poly.pdbx_seq_one_letter_code
_entity_poly.pdbx_strand_id
1 'polypeptide(L)'
;MRAAELTMGRTFAVHFDHGDDFYTALANFCAQHDVRQGFIPMFIAGMREVQLVGTCEKLENPDAPVWTSVHLENVEAVGGGTLAYDETTGTVQPHIHVSVGLKAHSAAAHTSHLLGAKIQFLTEMYVVEVAGPKFSRERLKDLYDVPVLRFGEVQRGDV
;
A
#
# COMPACT_ATOMS: atom_id res chain seq x y z
N MET A 1 -1.80 -17.47 -13.28
CA MET A 1 -1.94 -17.50 -11.80
C MET A 1 -0.59 -17.87 -11.20
N ARG A 2 -0.16 -17.20 -10.13
CA ARG A 2 1.07 -17.51 -9.37
C ARG A 2 0.68 -17.64 -7.91
N ALA A 3 1.25 -18.63 -7.22
CA ALA A 3 1.03 -18.85 -5.80
C ALA A 3 2.34 -19.25 -5.14
N ALA A 4 2.48 -18.92 -3.86
CA ALA A 4 3.56 -19.39 -3.01
C ALA A 4 2.99 -19.66 -1.61
N GLU A 5 3.46 -20.73 -0.98
CA GLU A 5 3.23 -20.97 0.44
C GLU A 5 4.04 -19.94 1.25
N LEU A 6 3.42 -19.38 2.29
CA LEU A 6 4.03 -18.33 3.10
C LEU A 6 4.48 -18.89 4.44
N THR A 7 5.71 -18.54 4.83
CA THR A 7 6.11 -18.58 6.24
C THR A 7 5.76 -17.25 6.87
N MET A 8 4.82 -17.25 7.81
CA MET A 8 4.37 -16.03 8.48
C MET A 8 5.43 -15.57 9.50
N GLY A 9 5.64 -14.25 9.56
CA GLY A 9 6.51 -13.60 10.54
C GLY A 9 5.72 -13.01 11.71
N ARG A 10 6.19 -11.88 12.23
CA ARG A 10 5.57 -11.15 13.34
C ARG A 10 4.28 -10.45 12.88
N THR A 11 3.37 -10.19 13.81
CA THR A 11 2.19 -9.34 13.58
C THR A 11 2.25 -8.13 14.48
N PHE A 12 1.96 -6.95 13.93
CA PHE A 12 2.05 -5.67 14.63
C PHE A 12 0.70 -4.98 14.58
N ALA A 13 0.28 -4.41 15.71
CA ALA A 13 -0.68 -3.32 15.71
C ALA A 13 0.10 -2.01 15.50
N VAL A 14 -0.33 -1.20 14.56
CA VAL A 14 0.34 0.06 14.20
C VAL A 14 -0.70 1.16 14.14
N HIS A 15 -0.40 2.29 14.78
CA HIS A 15 -1.15 3.51 14.62
C HIS A 15 -0.25 4.63 14.11
N PHE A 16 -0.83 5.54 13.33
CA PHE A 16 -0.20 6.80 12.93
C PHE A 16 -0.98 7.95 13.57
N ASP A 17 -0.26 9.01 13.93
CA ASP A 17 -0.81 10.12 14.70
C ASP A 17 -1.27 11.27 13.80
N HIS A 18 -1.99 12.22 14.40
CA HIS A 18 -2.40 13.44 13.73
C HIS A 18 -1.22 14.16 13.09
N GLY A 19 -1.35 14.48 11.80
CA GLY A 19 -0.37 15.27 11.05
C GLY A 19 0.70 14.44 10.34
N ASP A 20 0.78 13.12 10.62
CA ASP A 20 1.71 12.23 9.95
C ASP A 20 1.43 12.13 8.44
N ASP A 21 2.49 11.98 7.67
CA ASP A 21 2.42 11.48 6.29
C ASP A 21 2.38 9.94 6.33
N PHE A 22 1.37 9.35 5.66
CA PHE A 22 1.11 7.92 5.73
C PHE A 22 2.31 7.08 5.28
N TYR A 23 2.95 7.46 4.17
CA TYR A 23 4.05 6.66 3.60
C TYR A 23 5.34 6.84 4.38
N THR A 24 5.63 8.04 4.87
CA THR A 24 6.76 8.32 5.75
C THR A 24 6.63 7.53 7.05
N ALA A 25 5.46 7.57 7.70
CA ALA A 25 5.21 6.84 8.94
C ALA A 25 5.31 5.32 8.73
N LEU A 26 4.75 4.79 7.63
CA LEU A 26 4.85 3.37 7.27
C LEU A 26 6.30 2.94 7.00
N ALA A 27 7.07 3.75 6.26
CA ALA A 27 8.48 3.48 5.98
C ALA A 27 9.30 3.47 7.28
N ASN A 28 9.06 4.43 8.18
CA ASN A 28 9.72 4.49 9.48
C ASN A 28 9.40 3.26 10.34
N PHE A 29 8.14 2.85 10.40
CA PHE A 29 7.73 1.60 11.07
C PHE A 29 8.50 0.40 10.51
N CYS A 30 8.50 0.24 9.18
CA CYS A 30 9.20 -0.87 8.53
C CYS A 30 10.70 -0.87 8.85
N ALA A 31 11.35 0.30 8.80
CA ALA A 31 12.77 0.42 9.12
C ALA A 31 13.06 0.13 10.61
N GLN A 32 12.26 0.68 11.52
CA GLN A 32 12.43 0.53 12.96
C GLN A 32 12.29 -0.93 13.41
N HIS A 33 11.38 -1.68 12.79
CA HIS A 33 11.09 -3.06 13.16
C HIS A 33 11.73 -4.10 12.22
N ASP A 34 12.52 -3.67 11.23
CA ASP A 34 13.08 -4.51 10.16
C ASP A 34 12.01 -5.37 9.46
N VAL A 35 10.85 -4.76 9.18
CA VAL A 35 9.79 -5.40 8.39
C VAL A 35 10.05 -5.11 6.92
N ARG A 36 10.43 -6.15 6.17
CA ARG A 36 10.79 -6.03 4.75
C ARG A 36 9.63 -6.34 3.81
N GLN A 37 8.71 -7.19 4.24
CA GLN A 37 7.64 -7.68 3.39
C GLN A 37 6.46 -8.18 4.21
N GLY A 38 5.28 -8.20 3.60
CA GLY A 38 4.08 -8.67 4.27
C GLY A 38 2.80 -8.11 3.68
N PHE A 39 1.74 -8.25 4.44
CA PHE A 39 0.41 -7.77 4.12
C PHE A 39 -0.02 -6.74 5.16
N ILE A 40 -0.76 -5.74 4.69
CA ILE A 40 -1.61 -4.89 5.52
C ILE A 40 -3.04 -5.33 5.15
N PRO A 41 -3.62 -6.32 5.84
CA PRO A 41 -4.88 -6.88 5.37
C PRO A 41 -6.02 -5.88 5.48
N MET A 42 -5.97 -5.00 6.49
CA MET A 42 -6.88 -3.89 6.63
C MET A 42 -6.27 -2.76 7.48
N PHE A 43 -6.67 -1.53 7.18
CA PHE A 43 -6.59 -0.39 8.08
C PHE A 43 -7.84 0.47 7.98
N ILE A 44 -8.12 1.23 9.03
CA ILE A 44 -9.04 2.36 9.02
C ILE A 44 -8.28 3.65 9.33
N ALA A 45 -8.70 4.78 8.76
CA ALA A 45 -8.05 6.06 9.04
C ALA A 45 -8.97 7.26 8.80
N GLY A 46 -8.79 8.30 9.62
CA GLY A 46 -9.31 9.63 9.33
C GLY A 46 -8.20 10.47 8.68
N MET A 47 -8.36 10.86 7.42
CA MET A 47 -7.32 11.53 6.64
C MET A 47 -7.74 12.97 6.25
N ARG A 48 -6.80 13.91 6.37
CA ARG A 48 -7.01 15.33 6.07
C ARG A 48 -6.96 15.56 4.56
N GLU A 49 -5.97 14.95 3.91
CA GLU A 49 -5.70 15.05 2.48
C GLU A 49 -5.36 13.65 1.97
N VAL A 50 -5.89 13.28 0.81
CA VAL A 50 -5.63 12.02 0.13
C VAL A 50 -5.47 12.27 -1.37
N GLN A 51 -4.46 11.64 -1.95
CA GLN A 51 -4.25 11.57 -3.39
C GLN A 51 -4.51 10.14 -3.85
N LEU A 52 -5.47 9.98 -4.76
CA LEU A 52 -5.82 8.69 -5.35
C LEU A 52 -5.51 8.71 -6.83
N VAL A 53 -5.04 7.60 -7.39
CA VAL A 53 -5.01 7.42 -8.85
C VAL A 53 -6.42 7.60 -9.40
N GLY A 54 -6.59 8.50 -10.35
CA GLY A 54 -7.90 8.79 -10.91
C GLY A 54 -7.85 10.03 -11.79
N THR A 55 -8.78 10.11 -12.74
CA THR A 55 -8.83 11.22 -13.68
C THR A 55 -10.28 11.63 -13.96
N CYS A 56 -10.48 12.92 -14.23
CA CYS A 56 -11.71 13.46 -14.80
C CYS A 56 -11.62 13.54 -16.34
N GLU A 57 -10.46 13.24 -16.91
CA GLU A 57 -10.22 13.29 -18.35
C GLU A 57 -10.65 11.98 -19.03
N LYS A 58 -10.86 12.05 -20.34
CA LYS A 58 -11.10 10.86 -21.15
C LYS A 58 -9.83 10.01 -21.19
N LEU A 59 -9.98 8.71 -20.93
CA LEU A 59 -8.89 7.75 -21.13
C LEU A 59 -8.60 7.58 -22.63
N GLU A 60 -7.36 7.89 -23.04
CA GLU A 60 -6.90 7.65 -24.41
C GLU A 60 -6.66 6.16 -24.68
N ASN A 61 -6.06 5.47 -23.69
CA ASN A 61 -5.88 4.03 -23.69
C ASN A 61 -6.47 3.44 -22.40
N PRO A 62 -7.62 2.75 -22.46
CA PRO A 62 -8.26 2.18 -21.26
C PRO A 62 -7.47 1.02 -20.64
N ASP A 63 -6.53 0.41 -21.36
CA ASP A 63 -5.70 -0.69 -20.85
C ASP A 63 -4.46 -0.17 -20.11
N ALA A 64 -4.09 1.10 -20.30
CA ALA A 64 -2.93 1.71 -19.64
C ALA A 64 -3.29 2.19 -18.22
N PRO A 65 -2.33 2.21 -17.28
CA PRO A 65 -2.52 2.84 -15.99
C PRO A 65 -2.82 4.33 -16.14
N VAL A 66 -3.65 4.85 -15.25
CA VAL A 66 -3.85 6.29 -15.07
C VAL A 66 -2.71 6.82 -14.19
N TRP A 67 -2.01 7.84 -14.69
CA TRP A 67 -0.86 8.44 -13.99
C TRP A 67 -1.19 9.78 -13.33
N THR A 68 -2.42 10.25 -13.47
CA THR A 68 -2.94 11.44 -12.78
C THR A 68 -3.60 11.07 -11.46
N SER A 69 -3.84 12.09 -10.63
CA SER A 69 -4.45 11.95 -9.32
C SER A 69 -5.70 12.82 -9.18
N VAL A 70 -6.61 12.36 -8.34
CA VAL A 70 -7.64 13.20 -7.71
C VAL A 70 -7.24 13.50 -6.27
N HIS A 71 -7.53 14.72 -5.83
CA HIS A 71 -7.25 15.21 -4.49
C HIS A 71 -8.55 15.30 -3.70
N LEU A 72 -8.59 14.63 -2.55
CA LEU A 72 -9.76 14.56 -1.68
C LEU A 72 -9.37 15.01 -0.28
N GLU A 73 -10.27 15.73 0.40
CA GLU A 73 -10.01 16.26 1.74
C GLU A 73 -11.05 15.78 2.74
N ASN A 74 -10.63 15.68 4.01
CA ASN A 74 -11.48 15.35 5.15
C ASN A 74 -12.28 14.07 4.93
N VAL A 75 -11.56 12.95 4.78
CA VAL A 75 -12.14 11.65 4.45
C VAL A 75 -12.02 10.65 5.59
N GLU A 76 -12.94 9.69 5.62
CA GLU A 76 -12.80 8.44 6.38
C GLU A 76 -12.37 7.34 5.40
N ALA A 77 -11.39 6.52 5.77
CA ALA A 77 -10.75 5.57 4.88
C ALA A 77 -10.82 4.14 5.43
N VAL A 78 -11.03 3.18 4.55
CA VAL A 78 -10.73 1.76 4.77
C VAL A 78 -9.83 1.30 3.63
N GLY A 79 -8.73 0.63 3.95
CA GLY A 79 -7.78 0.21 2.92
C GLY A 79 -6.96 -1.00 3.32
N GLY A 80 -6.05 -1.40 2.45
CA GLY A 80 -5.15 -2.52 2.65
C GLY A 80 -4.10 -2.58 1.53
N GLY A 81 -3.15 -3.49 1.66
CA GLY A 81 -2.09 -3.60 0.68
C GLY A 81 -1.01 -4.60 0.99
N THR A 82 0.08 -4.51 0.23
CA THR A 82 1.25 -5.38 0.34
C THR A 82 2.54 -4.58 0.47
N LEU A 83 3.51 -5.17 1.17
CA LEU A 83 4.85 -4.65 1.34
C LEU A 83 5.83 -5.60 0.66
N ALA A 84 6.76 -5.05 -0.11
CA ALA A 84 7.87 -5.78 -0.71
C ALA A 84 9.12 -4.92 -0.61
N TYR A 85 10.26 -5.52 -0.29
CA TYR A 85 11.51 -4.77 -0.13
C TYR A 85 12.25 -4.68 -1.46
N ASP A 86 12.79 -3.51 -1.75
CA ASP A 86 13.73 -3.32 -2.84
C ASP A 86 15.14 -3.20 -2.27
N GLU A 87 15.93 -4.26 -2.47
CA GLU A 87 17.33 -4.34 -2.04
C GLU A 87 18.21 -3.27 -2.73
N THR A 88 17.80 -2.77 -3.89
CA THR A 88 18.56 -1.76 -4.66
C THR A 88 18.46 -0.39 -4.00
N THR A 89 17.25 -0.02 -3.58
CA THR A 89 17.00 1.27 -2.92
C THR A 89 17.11 1.19 -1.41
N GLY A 90 17.11 -0.03 -0.84
CA GLY A 90 17.10 -0.24 0.61
C GLY A 90 15.79 0.19 1.26
N THR A 91 14.68 0.14 0.51
CA THR A 91 13.38 0.64 0.97
C THR A 91 12.25 -0.37 0.75
N VAL A 92 11.25 -0.33 1.63
CA VAL A 92 9.98 -1.04 1.38
C VAL A 92 9.18 -0.28 0.33
N GLN A 93 8.58 -1.03 -0.59
CA GLN A 93 7.72 -0.57 -1.67
C GLN A 93 6.27 -0.98 -1.38
N PRO A 94 5.46 -0.12 -0.76
CA PRO A 94 4.06 -0.41 -0.47
C PRO A 94 3.21 -0.38 -1.73
N HIS A 95 2.19 -1.21 -1.80
CA HIS A 95 1.11 -1.10 -2.79
C HIS A 95 -0.21 -1.11 -2.04
N ILE A 96 -0.75 0.09 -1.85
CA ILE A 96 -1.92 0.35 -1.02
C ILE A 96 -3.11 0.74 -1.90
N HIS A 97 -4.24 0.13 -1.63
CA HIS A 97 -5.55 0.51 -2.18
C HIS A 97 -6.45 0.91 -1.03
N VAL A 98 -7.33 1.88 -1.30
CA VAL A 98 -8.18 2.47 -0.28
C VAL A 98 -9.52 2.87 -0.87
N SER A 99 -10.57 2.71 -0.08
CA SER A 99 -11.87 3.35 -0.27
C SER A 99 -12.02 4.47 0.74
N VAL A 100 -12.33 5.68 0.26
CA VAL A 100 -12.46 6.87 1.11
C VAL A 100 -13.85 7.47 0.96
N GLY A 101 -14.48 7.82 2.07
CA GLY A 101 -15.77 8.51 2.13
C GLY A 101 -15.59 9.99 2.46
N LEU A 102 -16.15 10.87 1.62
CA LEU A 102 -16.11 12.32 1.81
C LEU A 102 -17.07 12.77 2.91
N LYS A 103 -16.56 13.29 4.03
CA LYS A 103 -17.38 13.74 5.18
C LYS A 103 -18.38 14.82 4.77
N ALA A 104 -17.94 15.77 3.96
CA ALA A 104 -18.75 16.91 3.52
C ALA A 104 -19.81 16.54 2.46
N HIS A 105 -19.77 15.33 1.91
CA HIS A 105 -20.62 14.90 0.80
C HIS A 105 -21.38 13.60 1.12
N SER A 106 -21.94 13.51 2.33
CA SER A 106 -22.76 12.37 2.76
C SER A 106 -22.07 11.01 2.57
N ALA A 107 -20.76 10.95 2.87
CA ALA A 107 -19.93 9.76 2.70
C ALA A 107 -19.86 9.22 1.26
N ALA A 108 -20.03 10.09 0.25
CA ALA A 108 -19.73 9.73 -1.14
C ALA A 108 -18.32 9.17 -1.27
N ALA A 109 -18.20 8.00 -1.89
CA ALA A 109 -16.99 7.20 -1.83
C ALA A 109 -16.17 7.25 -3.12
N HIS A 110 -14.85 7.22 -2.97
CA HIS A 110 -13.88 7.04 -4.04
C HIS A 110 -12.94 5.89 -3.68
N THR A 111 -12.64 5.01 -4.64
CA THR A 111 -11.81 3.82 -4.41
C THR A 111 -10.73 3.74 -5.47
N SER A 112 -9.46 3.68 -5.06
CA SER A 112 -8.34 3.51 -5.99
C SER A 112 -7.02 3.19 -5.27
N HIS A 113 -5.94 3.18 -6.05
CA HIS A 113 -4.57 3.17 -5.54
C HIS A 113 -4.24 4.48 -4.81
N LEU A 114 -3.66 4.37 -3.62
CA LEU A 114 -3.24 5.50 -2.79
C LEU A 114 -1.88 6.03 -3.24
N LEU A 115 -1.77 7.32 -3.56
CA LEU A 115 -0.51 7.99 -3.94
C LEU A 115 0.11 8.79 -2.80
N GLY A 116 -0.71 9.29 -1.88
CA GLY A 116 -0.24 10.01 -0.69
C GLY A 116 -1.41 10.35 0.22
N ALA A 117 -1.14 10.46 1.52
CA ALA A 117 -2.14 10.84 2.50
C ALA A 117 -1.54 11.50 3.73
N LYS A 118 -2.25 12.49 4.26
CA LYS A 118 -1.95 13.12 5.55
C LYS A 118 -2.99 12.73 6.58
N ILE A 119 -2.57 12.24 7.73
CA ILE A 119 -3.45 11.78 8.79
C ILE A 119 -4.11 12.96 9.51
N GLN A 120 -5.43 12.90 9.69
CA GLN A 120 -6.20 13.89 10.44
C GLN A 120 -6.49 13.45 11.87
N PHE A 121 -6.77 12.19 12.13
CA PHE A 121 -7.09 11.74 13.49
C PHE A 121 -6.17 10.63 13.90
N LEU A 122 -6.25 9.52 13.17
CA LEU A 122 -5.45 8.34 13.41
C LEU A 122 -5.44 7.47 12.16
N THR A 123 -4.54 6.49 12.18
CA THR A 123 -4.70 5.24 11.45
C THR A 123 -4.73 4.11 12.47
N GLU A 124 -5.56 3.10 12.27
CA GLU A 124 -5.48 1.83 13.01
C GLU A 124 -5.25 0.74 11.96
N MET A 125 -4.10 0.09 12.00
CA MET A 125 -3.76 -0.97 11.08
C MET A 125 -3.10 -2.13 11.80
N TYR A 126 -3.18 -3.31 11.19
CA TYR A 126 -2.32 -4.41 11.55
C TYR A 126 -1.47 -4.84 10.36
N VAL A 127 -0.19 -5.04 10.64
CA VAL A 127 0.80 -5.48 9.65
C VAL A 127 1.15 -6.92 9.96
N VAL A 128 1.00 -7.79 8.96
CA VAL A 128 1.35 -9.20 9.04
C VAL A 128 2.59 -9.43 8.20
N GLU A 129 3.72 -9.60 8.86
CA GLU A 129 5.00 -9.85 8.22
C GLU A 129 5.01 -11.23 7.55
N VAL A 130 5.72 -11.32 6.43
CA VAL A 130 6.04 -12.58 5.76
C VAL A 130 7.54 -12.83 5.90
N ALA A 131 7.94 -13.96 6.48
CA ALA A 131 9.34 -14.35 6.59
C ALA A 131 9.86 -15.01 5.29
N GLY A 132 8.98 -15.64 4.51
CA GLY A 132 9.33 -16.26 3.24
C GLY A 132 8.12 -16.66 2.40
N PRO A 133 8.28 -16.83 1.07
CA PRO A 133 9.47 -16.50 0.29
C PRO A 133 9.70 -14.98 0.20
N LYS A 134 10.84 -14.58 -0.40
CA LYS A 134 11.10 -13.16 -0.65
C LYS A 134 10.08 -12.57 -1.62
N PHE A 135 9.56 -11.39 -1.30
CA PHE A 135 8.69 -10.60 -2.16
C PHE A 135 9.52 -9.56 -2.89
N SER A 136 9.23 -9.36 -4.17
CA SER A 136 9.80 -8.27 -4.96
C SER A 136 8.75 -7.64 -5.87
N ARG A 137 9.07 -6.46 -6.40
CA ARG A 137 8.27 -5.80 -7.43
C ARG A 137 9.05 -5.74 -8.73
N GLU A 138 8.68 -6.58 -9.68
CA GLU A 138 9.27 -6.56 -11.02
C GLU A 138 8.46 -5.64 -11.92
N ARG A 139 9.13 -4.75 -12.64
CA ARG A 139 8.49 -3.95 -13.68
C ARG A 139 8.45 -4.74 -14.98
N LEU A 140 7.27 -4.85 -15.57
CA LEU A 140 7.06 -5.57 -16.82
C LEU A 140 6.93 -4.59 -17.98
N LYS A 141 7.93 -4.55 -18.87
CA LYS A 141 7.95 -3.65 -20.03
C LYS A 141 6.72 -3.81 -20.93
N ASP A 142 6.29 -5.05 -21.12
CA ASP A 142 5.12 -5.38 -21.96
C ASP A 142 3.78 -5.15 -21.24
N LEU A 143 3.82 -4.69 -19.98
CA LEU A 143 2.64 -4.32 -19.18
C LEU A 143 2.83 -2.93 -18.58
N TYR A 144 3.06 -1.94 -19.45
CA TYR A 144 3.13 -0.52 -19.10
C TYR A 144 4.13 -0.19 -17.98
N ASP A 145 5.17 -1.01 -17.81
CA ASP A 145 6.18 -0.88 -16.76
C ASP A 145 5.61 -0.91 -15.33
N VAL A 146 4.43 -1.51 -15.15
CA VAL A 146 3.77 -1.59 -13.84
C VAL A 146 4.57 -2.53 -12.92
N PRO A 147 4.88 -2.11 -11.67
CA PRO A 147 5.56 -2.96 -10.70
C PRO A 147 4.60 -4.03 -10.16
N VAL A 148 4.78 -5.28 -10.59
CA VAL A 148 3.94 -6.41 -10.17
C VAL A 148 4.62 -7.21 -9.06
N LEU A 149 3.82 -7.71 -8.12
CA LEU A 149 4.31 -8.55 -7.03
C LEU A 149 4.85 -9.89 -7.57
N ARG A 150 5.96 -10.33 -7.00
CA ARG A 150 6.66 -11.57 -7.31
C ARG A 150 7.11 -12.25 -6.04
N PHE A 151 7.19 -13.57 -6.12
CA PHE A 151 7.61 -14.44 -5.04
C PHE A 151 8.90 -15.14 -5.49
N GLY A 152 9.94 -15.03 -4.69
CA GLY A 152 11.18 -15.79 -4.87
C GLY A 152 10.96 -17.29 -4.66
N GLU A 153 11.93 -18.09 -5.05
CA GLU A 153 11.89 -19.53 -4.79
C GLU A 153 12.01 -19.81 -3.29
N VAL A 154 11.17 -20.69 -2.76
CA VAL A 154 11.30 -21.21 -1.40
C VAL A 154 12.51 -22.15 -1.40
N GLN A 155 13.61 -21.77 -0.74
CA GLN A 155 14.69 -22.72 -0.50
C GLN A 155 14.18 -23.80 0.47
N ARG A 156 13.92 -25.00 -0.05
CA ARG A 156 13.68 -26.20 0.77
C ARG A 156 15.00 -26.59 1.44
N GLY A 157 15.36 -25.94 2.53
CA GLY A 157 16.67 -26.09 3.17
C GLY A 157 16.65 -26.25 4.69
N ASP A 158 15.79 -25.52 5.40
CA ASP A 158 15.86 -25.47 6.87
C ASP A 158 14.51 -25.84 7.50
N VAL A 159 14.29 -27.15 7.69
CA VAL A 159 13.35 -27.73 8.65
C VAL A 159 14.16 -28.57 9.63
#